data_AF-C9D784-F1
#
_entry.id   AF-C9D784-F1
#
_cell.length_a   1.000
_cell.length_b   1.000
_cell.length_c   1.000
_cell.angle_alpha   90.00
_cell.angle_beta   90.00
_cell.angle_gamma   90.00
#
_symmetry.space_group_name_H-M   'P 1'
#
loop_
_entity.id
_entity.type
_entity.pdbx_description
1 polymer ?
#
loop_
_entity_poly.entity_id
_entity_poly.type
_entity_poly.pdbx_seq_one_letter_code
_entity_poly.pdbx_strand_id
1 'polypeptide(L)'
;GGVMEAALRTVAEILEGKSLENFEYTAVRGIEGIKEATVEMGGIKVKAAVASGLGNARKLLDSIKAGEAEYHFAQCCLPPPTKGEIASR
;
A
#
# COMPACT_ATOMS: atom_id res chain seq x y z
N GLY A 1 -2.96 0.56 7.23
CA GLY A 1 -1.64 0.17 6.71
C GLY A 1 -0.68 1.26 7.09
N GLY A 2 -0.29 1.30 8.36
CA GLY A 2 0.55 2.39 8.88
C GLY A 2 1.96 2.42 8.28
N VAL A 3 2.46 1.27 7.80
CA VAL A 3 3.76 1.19 7.12
C VAL A 3 3.73 1.91 5.77
N MET A 4 2.66 1.77 5.00
CA MET A 4 2.46 2.49 3.74
C MET A 4 2.41 4.00 3.96
N GLU A 5 1.64 4.43 4.96
CA GLU A 5 1.48 5.85 5.29
C GLU A 5 2.80 6.49 5.75
N ALA A 6 3.55 5.81 6.60
CA ALA A 6 4.87 6.26 7.04
C ALA A 6 5.87 6.36 5.88
N ALA A 7 5.90 5.35 5.00
CA ALA A 7 6.78 5.35 3.83
C ALA A 7 6.44 6.49 2.86
N LEU A 8 5.15 6.69 2.56
CA LEU A 8 4.70 7.77 1.68
C LEU A 8 5.01 9.14 2.27
N ARG A 9 4.82 9.34 3.58
CA ARG A 9 5.19 10.59 4.25
C ARG A 9 6.69 10.88 4.11
N THR A 10 7.54 9.89 4.37
CA THR A 10 9.00 10.06 4.23
C THR A 10 9.40 10.40 2.80
N VAL A 11 8.83 9.74 1.80
CA VAL A 11 9.11 10.06 0.38
C VAL A 11 8.63 11.47 0.04
N ALA A 12 7.46 11.88 0.53
CA ALA A 12 6.94 13.23 0.32
C ALA A 12 7.85 14.30 0.94
N GLU A 13 8.32 14.08 2.17
CA GLU A 13 9.25 14.99 2.85
C GLU A 13 10.59 15.11 2.12
N ILE A 14 11.10 14.00 1.56
CA ILE A 14 12.33 13.99 0.76
C ILE A 14 12.14 14.75 -0.56
N LEU A 15 11.01 14.54 -1.25
CA LEU A 15 10.73 15.16 -2.55
C LEU A 15 10.46 16.66 -2.44
N GLU A 16 9.71 17.09 -1.42
CA GLU A 16 9.39 18.51 -1.21
C GLU A 16 10.46 19.25 -0.40
N GLY A 17 11.36 18.53 0.26
CA GLY A 17 12.42 19.10 1.10
C GLY A 17 11.90 19.83 2.34
N LYS A 18 10.65 19.57 2.75
CA LYS A 18 9.98 20.17 3.91
C LYS A 18 9.10 19.13 4.59
N SER A 19 8.94 19.26 5.90
CA SER A 19 8.00 18.42 6.65
C SER A 19 6.57 18.77 6.29
N LEU A 20 5.89 17.80 5.69
CA LEU A 20 4.46 17.88 5.37
C LEU A 20 3.65 17.60 6.64
N GLU A 21 3.18 18.66 7.30
CA GLU A 21 2.34 18.57 8.50
C GLU A 21 0.95 17.99 8.19
N ASN A 22 0.43 18.23 6.98
CA ASN A 22 -0.85 17.70 6.49
C ASN A 22 -0.63 16.92 5.20
N PHE A 23 -0.37 15.62 5.35
CA PHE A 23 -0.31 14.69 4.22
C PHE A 23 -1.68 14.04 4.01
N GLU A 24 -2.47 14.56 3.07
CA GLU A 24 -3.75 13.96 2.70
C GLU A 24 -3.54 12.72 1.82
N TYR A 25 -3.53 11.56 2.48
CA TYR A 25 -3.55 10.27 1.82
C TYR A 25 -4.99 9.82 1.56
N THR A 26 -5.43 9.85 0.31
CA THR A 26 -6.72 9.23 -0.06
C THR A 26 -6.53 7.73 -0.26
N ALA A 27 -6.86 6.97 0.78
CA ALA A 27 -6.97 5.52 0.66
C ALA A 27 -8.20 5.19 -0.20
N VAL A 28 -8.00 4.73 -1.43
CA VAL A 28 -9.09 4.22 -2.24
C VAL A 28 -9.41 2.83 -1.69
N ARG A 29 -10.65 2.65 -1.19
CA ARG A 29 -11.13 1.32 -0.79
C ARG A 29 -11.14 0.43 -2.03
N GLY A 30 -10.09 -0.35 -2.20
CA GLY A 30 -9.97 -1.34 -3.27
C GLY A 30 -10.79 -2.59 -2.97
N ILE A 31 -10.61 -3.60 -3.83
CA ILE A 31 -11.20 -4.94 -3.73
C ILE A 31 -10.93 -5.58 -2.36
N GLU A 32 -11.78 -6.50 -1.90
CA GLU A 32 -11.68 -7.12 -0.58
C GLU A 32 -10.28 -7.72 -0.33
N GLY A 33 -9.47 -7.05 0.51
CA GLY A 33 -8.09 -7.43 0.82
C GLY A 33 -6.99 -6.82 -0.06
N ILE A 34 -7.30 -5.95 -1.01
CA ILE A 34 -6.33 -5.10 -1.72
C ILE A 34 -6.76 -3.63 -1.55
N LYS A 35 -5.89 -2.79 -1.01
CA LYS A 35 -6.12 -1.35 -0.88
C LYS A 35 -5.20 -0.62 -1.83
N GLU A 36 -5.72 0.36 -2.54
CA GLU A 36 -4.95 1.16 -3.47
C GLU A 36 -4.97 2.61 -3.02
N ALA A 37 -3.92 3.34 -3.37
CA ALA A 37 -3.84 4.76 -3.14
C ALA A 37 -3.01 5.41 -4.23
N THR A 38 -3.40 6.63 -4.54
CA THR A 38 -2.60 7.50 -5.39
C THR A 38 -2.34 8.75 -4.59
N VAL A 39 -1.07 9.14 -4.50
CA VAL A 39 -0.69 10.39 -3.87
C VAL A 39 0.12 11.20 -4.85
N GLU A 40 -0.21 12.48 -4.94
CA GLU A 40 0.56 13.44 -5.74
C GLU A 40 1.54 14.16 -4.81
N MET A 41 2.83 14.12 -5.15
CA MET A 41 3.90 14.76 -4.37
C MET A 41 4.90 15.39 -5.34
N GLY A 42 5.17 16.68 -5.22
CA GLY A 42 6.18 17.35 -6.06
C GLY A 42 5.97 17.20 -7.58
N GLY A 43 4.71 17.07 -8.03
CA GLY A 43 4.35 16.86 -9.44
C GLY A 43 4.46 15.41 -9.94
N ILE A 44 4.81 14.45 -9.07
CA ILE A 44 4.85 13.02 -9.38
C ILE A 44 3.63 12.34 -8.75
N LYS A 45 2.91 11.55 -9.54
CA LYS A 45 1.81 10.70 -9.04
C LYS A 45 2.35 9.34 -8.60
N VAL A 46 2.51 9.16 -7.30
CA VAL A 46 2.91 7.90 -6.69
C VAL A 46 1.68 7.02 -6.50
N LYS A 47 1.60 5.95 -7.28
CA LYS A 47 0.59 4.89 -7.13
C LYS A 47 1.11 3.82 -6.20
N ALA A 48 0.36 3.52 -5.15
CA ALA A 48 0.73 2.56 -4.14
C ALA A 48 -0.41 1.57 -3.85
N ALA A 49 -0.06 0.32 -3.53
CA ALA A 49 -1.05 -0.70 -3.21
C ALA A 49 -0.63 -1.56 -2.01
N VAL A 50 -1.61 -2.01 -1.23
CA VAL A 50 -1.45 -2.89 -0.07
C VAL A 50 -2.32 -4.12 -0.24
N ALA A 51 -1.71 -5.27 -0.47
CA ALA A 51 -2.38 -6.56 -0.43
C ALA A 51 -2.31 -7.16 0.98
N SER A 52 -3.45 -7.66 1.46
CA SER A 52 -3.57 -8.42 2.70
C SER A 52 -3.83 -9.89 2.37
N GLY A 53 -2.89 -10.75 2.72
CA GLY A 53 -2.90 -12.17 2.40
C GLY A 53 -2.22 -12.53 1.08
N LEU A 54 -1.63 -13.73 1.05
CA LEU A 54 -0.89 -14.25 -0.10
C LEU A 54 -1.77 -14.42 -1.35
N GLY A 55 -3.05 -14.77 -1.18
CA GLY A 55 -4.00 -14.89 -2.29
C GLY A 55 -4.24 -13.56 -3.00
N ASN A 56 -4.36 -12.46 -2.23
CA ASN A 56 -4.54 -11.12 -2.77
C ASN A 56 -3.24 -10.54 -3.33
N ALA A 57 -2.11 -10.85 -2.70
CA ALA A 57 -0.80 -10.50 -3.24
C ALA A 57 -0.57 -11.14 -4.62
N ARG A 58 -1.00 -12.40 -4.80
CA ARG A 58 -0.91 -13.08 -6.09
C ARG A 58 -1.77 -12.40 -7.15
N LYS A 59 -3.02 -12.03 -6.84
CA LYS A 59 -3.89 -11.28 -7.75
C LYS A 59 -3.27 -9.95 -8.16
N LEU A 60 -2.75 -9.20 -7.18
CA LEU A 60 -2.08 -7.92 -7.44
C LEU A 60 -0.86 -8.08 -8.37
N LEU A 61 -0.04 -9.11 -8.14
CA LEU A 61 1.11 -9.41 -9.01
C LEU A 61 0.69 -9.86 -10.41
N ASP A 62 -0.42 -10.59 -10.54
CA ASP A 62 -0.96 -11.01 -11.83
C ASP A 62 -1.40 -9.80 -12.65
N SER A 63 -2.15 -8.86 -12.05
CA SER A 63 -2.57 -7.61 -12.71
C SER A 63 -1.39 -6.72 -13.10
N ILE A 64 -0.31 -6.70 -12.30
CA ILE A 64 0.93 -5.99 -12.66
C ILE A 64 1.60 -6.67 -13.86
N LYS A 65 1.68 -8.00 -13.87
CA LYS A 65 2.28 -8.77 -14.98
C LYS A 65 1.47 -8.66 -16.27
N ALA A 66 0.16 -8.58 -16.17
CA ALA A 66 -0.74 -8.39 -17.30
C ALA A 66 -0.68 -6.95 -17.87
N GLY A 67 -0.03 -6.02 -17.18
CA GLY A 67 0.03 -4.60 -17.56
C GLY A 67 -1.28 -3.84 -17.29
N GLU A 68 -2.21 -4.44 -16.53
CA GLU A 68 -3.50 -3.83 -16.19
C GLU A 68 -3.35 -2.82 -15.04
N ALA A 69 -2.32 -2.98 -14.20
CA ALA A 69 -2.07 -2.09 -13.07
C ALA A 69 -0.57 -1.79 -12.91
N GLU A 70 -0.24 -0.51 -12.78
CA GLU A 70 1.13 -0.04 -12.57
C GLU A 70 1.23 0.67 -11.21
N TYR A 71 2.05 0.14 -10.32
CA TYR A 71 2.28 0.69 -8.98
C TYR A 71 3.76 0.95 -8.77
N HIS A 72 4.07 2.09 -8.16
CA HIS A 72 5.43 2.44 -7.76
C HIS A 72 5.82 1.72 -6.46
N PHE A 73 4.84 1.41 -5.62
CA PHE A 73 5.07 0.73 -4.36
C PHE A 73 3.94 -0.25 -4.05
N ALA A 74 4.29 -1.52 -3.82
CA ALA A 74 3.34 -2.57 -3.46
C ALA A 74 3.77 -3.24 -2.16
N GLN A 75 2.90 -3.24 -1.15
CA GLN A 75 3.10 -3.90 0.14
C GLN A 75 2.24 -5.15 0.23
N CYS A 76 2.82 -6.26 0.69
CA CYS A 76 2.09 -7.45 1.09
C CYS A 76 2.18 -7.62 2.60
N CYS A 77 1.04 -7.64 3.28
CA CYS A 77 0.95 -8.00 4.69
C CYS A 77 0.29 -9.37 4.84
N LEU A 78 0.84 -10.21 5.72
CA LEU A 78 0.14 -11.42 6.16
C LEU A 78 -1.12 -11.03 6.94
N PRO A 79 -2.21 -11.80 6.82
CA PRO A 79 -3.38 -11.58 7.65
C PRO A 79 -2.98 -11.83 9.12
N PRO A 80 -3.67 -11.19 10.09
CA PRO A 80 -3.46 -11.53 11.48
C PRO A 80 -3.66 -13.05 11.68
N PRO A 81 -2.91 -13.68 12.60
CA PRO A 81 -3.07 -15.10 12.88
C PRO A 81 -4.53 -15.35 13.24
N THR A 82 -5.13 -16.37 12.61
CA THR A 82 -6.49 -16.74 12.95
C THR A 82 -6.52 -17.25 14.39
N LYS A 83 -7.62 -17.01 15.10
CA LYS A 83 -7.79 -17.31 16.53
C LYS A 83 -7.52 -18.80 16.90
N GLY A 84 -7.39 -19.69 15.91
CA GLY A 84 -7.03 -21.10 16.07
C GLY A 84 -5.52 -21.40 16.12
N GLU A 85 -4.65 -20.54 15.59
CA GLU A 85 -3.18 -20.78 15.58
C GLU A 85 -2.47 -20.33 16.86
N ILE A 86 -3.11 -19.43 17.62
CA ILE A 86 -2.62 -18.99 18.94
C ILE A 86 -2.83 -20.04 20.05
N ALA A 87 -3.63 -21.09 19.80
CA ALA A 87 -3.95 -22.11 20.79
C ALA A 87 -2.93 -23.27 20.86
N SER A 88 -1.88 -23.28 20.03
CA SER A 88 -0.92 -24.39 19.97
C SER A 88 0.54 -23.99 20.23
N ARG A 89 0.79 -22.89 20.94
CA ARG A 89 2.14 -22.48 21.38
C ARG A 89 2.21 -22.34 22.89
#